data_AF-A0A969HIM9-F1
#
_entry.id   AF-A0A969HIM9-F1
#
_cell.length_a   1.000
_cell.length_b   1.000
_cell.length_c   1.000
_cell.angle_alpha   90.00
_cell.angle_beta   90.00
_cell.angle_gamma   90.00
#
_symmetry.space_group_name_H-M   'P 1'
#
loop_
_entity.id
_entity.type
_entity.pdbx_description
1 polymer ?
#
loop_
_entity_poly.entity_id
_entity_poly.type
_entity_poly.pdbx_seq_one_letter_code
_entity_poly.pdbx_strand_id
1 'polypeptide(L)'
;MDQAISGEDRQKLLSPHLPHAVMYLNERKLEGFYLPSLGEGPILAQSPEAGQALLHYKHTAREAKSAIPAENLAGIAFMREQGIVQHKPFVRMRRGNKLAWQPKNIYGRIGGNFG
;
A
#
# COMPACT_ATOMS: atom_id res chain seq x y z
N MET A 1 10.92 3.55 5.33
CA MET A 1 9.85 3.87 4.35
C MET A 1 8.48 3.88 5.01
N ASP A 2 8.04 2.78 5.65
CA ASP A 2 6.70 2.69 6.28
C ASP A 2 6.40 3.88 7.18
N GLN A 3 7.21 4.10 8.22
CA GLN A 3 7.00 5.19 9.19
C GLN A 3 6.88 6.58 8.54
N ALA A 4 7.62 6.83 7.45
CA ALA A 4 7.54 8.11 6.75
C ALA A 4 6.23 8.29 5.97
N ILE A 5 5.61 7.19 5.52
CA ILE A 5 4.35 7.19 4.76
C ILE A 5 3.13 7.06 5.70
N SER A 6 3.20 6.17 6.68
CA SER A 6 2.13 5.92 7.65
C SER A 6 2.06 7.01 8.73
N GLY A 7 3.21 7.58 9.09
CA GLY A 7 3.37 8.42 10.28
C GLY A 7 3.45 7.62 11.59
N GLU A 8 3.60 6.30 11.52
CA GLU A 8 3.53 5.39 12.66
C GLU A 8 4.77 4.49 12.75
N ASP A 9 5.26 4.22 13.97
CA ASP A 9 6.26 3.18 14.18
C ASP A 9 5.59 1.81 14.29
N ARG A 10 5.59 1.09 13.17
CA ARG A 10 4.99 -0.25 13.05
C ARG A 10 6.03 -1.35 12.88
N GLN A 11 7.31 -1.09 13.19
CA GLN A 11 8.40 -2.02 12.89
C GLN A 11 8.17 -3.41 13.46
N LYS A 12 7.68 -3.52 14.71
CA LYS A 12 7.40 -4.81 15.36
C LYS A 12 6.32 -5.62 14.63
N LEU A 13 5.34 -4.94 14.04
CA LEU A 13 4.30 -5.58 13.23
C LEU A 13 4.85 -6.03 11.88
N LEU A 14 5.72 -5.23 11.24
CA LEU A 14 6.22 -5.53 9.89
C LEU A 14 7.35 -6.56 9.87
N SER A 15 8.21 -6.58 10.90
CA SER A 15 9.45 -7.36 10.91
C SER A 15 9.25 -8.85 10.61
N PRO A 16 8.24 -9.54 11.18
CA PRO A 16 8.00 -10.96 10.88
C PRO A 16 7.67 -11.25 9.41
N HIS A 17 7.25 -10.24 8.65
CA HIS A 17 6.78 -10.39 7.27
C HIS A 17 7.85 -10.01 6.23
N LEU A 18 8.95 -9.41 6.66
CA LEU A 18 10.05 -8.99 5.77
C LEU A 18 10.66 -10.12 4.94
N PRO A 19 10.81 -11.37 5.43
CA PRO A 19 11.34 -12.47 4.61
C PRO A 19 10.50 -12.80 3.38
N HIS A 20 9.23 -12.40 3.36
CA HIS A 20 8.30 -12.60 2.24
C HIS A 20 8.00 -11.31 1.48
N ALA A 21 8.72 -10.23 1.77
CA ALA A 21 8.50 -8.96 1.13
C ALA A 21 8.88 -9.01 -0.35
N VAL A 22 8.06 -8.40 -1.19
CA VAL A 22 8.39 -8.11 -2.58
C VAL A 22 8.78 -6.64 -2.65
N MET A 23 9.96 -6.36 -3.19
CA MET A 23 10.54 -5.02 -3.24
C MET A 23 10.66 -4.54 -4.68
N TYR A 24 10.37 -3.27 -4.90
CA TYR A 24 10.67 -2.58 -6.15
C TYR A 24 11.95 -1.77 -5.98
N LEU A 25 12.98 -2.13 -6.75
CA LEU A 25 14.27 -1.47 -6.75
C LEU A 25 14.46 -0.73 -8.08
N ASN A 26 14.75 0.57 -7.99
CA ASN A 26 15.16 1.39 -9.13
C ASN A 26 16.59 1.88 -8.88
N GLU A 27 17.53 1.59 -9.78
CA GLU A 27 18.96 1.97 -9.61
C GLU A 27 19.53 1.63 -8.21
N ARG A 28 19.18 0.46 -7.65
CA ARG A 28 19.52 -0.01 -6.30
C ARG A 28 18.88 0.76 -5.14
N LYS A 29 17.99 1.72 -5.41
CA LYS A 29 17.17 2.40 -4.41
C LYS A 29 15.85 1.67 -4.24
N LEU A 30 15.47 1.42 -2.99
CA LEU A 30 14.14 0.92 -2.66
C LEU A 30 13.10 2.03 -2.87
N GLU A 31 12.22 1.84 -3.85
CA GLU A 31 11.14 2.78 -4.14
C GLU A 31 9.77 2.30 -3.68
N GLY A 32 9.59 1.00 -3.45
CA GLY A 32 8.36 0.48 -2.89
C GLY A 32 8.49 -0.95 -2.37
N PHE A 33 7.54 -1.37 -1.55
CA PHE A 33 7.45 -2.73 -1.07
C PHE A 33 6.00 -3.21 -0.96
N TYR A 34 5.83 -4.52 -1.04
CA TYR A 34 4.60 -5.27 -0.85
C TYR A 34 4.84 -6.37 0.17
N LEU A 35 3.98 -6.50 1.18
CA LEU A 35 4.06 -7.58 2.19
C LEU A 35 2.91 -8.58 2.02
N PRO A 36 3.02 -9.59 1.14
CA PRO A 36 1.94 -10.55 0.88
C PRO A 36 1.48 -11.33 2.12
N SER A 37 2.39 -11.55 3.08
CA SER A 37 2.10 -12.34 4.28
C SER A 37 1.43 -11.54 5.40
N LEU A 38 1.18 -10.24 5.22
CA LEU A 38 0.62 -9.36 6.25
C LEU A 38 -0.77 -8.84 5.86
N GLY A 39 -1.81 -9.30 6.55
CA GLY A 39 -3.18 -8.78 6.43
C GLY A 39 -3.72 -8.80 5.00
N GLU A 40 -4.21 -7.67 4.51
CA GLU A 40 -4.68 -7.46 3.13
C GLU A 40 -3.53 -7.29 2.12
N GLY A 41 -2.28 -7.43 2.56
CA GLY A 41 -1.11 -7.29 1.72
C GLY A 41 -0.79 -5.82 1.42
N PRO A 42 -0.20 -5.07 2.38
CA PRO A 42 0.05 -3.65 2.21
C PRO A 42 1.08 -3.40 1.12
N ILE A 43 0.86 -2.32 0.36
CA ILE A 43 1.78 -1.84 -0.67
C ILE A 43 2.06 -0.36 -0.39
N LEU A 44 3.32 -0.03 -0.15
CA LEU A 44 3.78 1.34 0.01
C LEU A 44 4.84 1.65 -1.06
N ALA A 45 4.75 2.83 -1.66
CA ALA A 45 5.70 3.26 -2.68
C ALA A 45 5.90 4.78 -2.68
N GLN A 46 7.13 5.20 -2.96
CA GLN A 46 7.52 6.62 -3.08
C GLN A 46 7.29 7.18 -4.49
N SER A 47 7.15 6.30 -5.49
CA SER A 47 6.90 6.64 -6.88
C SER A 47 5.63 5.94 -7.39
N PRO A 48 4.86 6.59 -8.30
CA PRO A 48 3.76 5.93 -9.00
C PRO A 48 4.15 4.62 -9.67
N GLU A 49 5.31 4.61 -10.32
CA GLU A 49 5.83 3.48 -11.09
C GLU A 49 6.03 2.25 -10.19
N ALA A 50 6.65 2.42 -9.03
CA ALA A 50 6.84 1.34 -8.06
C ALA A 50 5.49 0.85 -7.50
N GLY A 51 4.58 1.77 -7.17
CA GLY A 51 3.26 1.42 -6.63
C GLY A 51 2.39 0.64 -7.62
N GLN A 52 2.39 1.06 -8.88
CA GLN A 52 1.66 0.42 -9.97
C GLN A 52 2.25 -0.95 -10.32
N ALA A 53 3.58 -1.07 -10.39
CA ALA A 53 4.23 -2.35 -10.64
C ALA A 53 3.91 -3.39 -9.54
N LEU A 54 3.95 -2.97 -8.26
CA LEU A 54 3.61 -3.84 -7.13
C LEU A 54 2.11 -4.17 -7.09
N LEU A 55 1.23 -3.23 -7.46
CA LEU A 55 -0.20 -3.50 -7.64
C LEU A 55 -0.43 -4.54 -8.73
N HIS A 56 0.18 -4.35 -9.90
CA HIS A 56 0.08 -5.29 -11.00
C HIS A 56 0.51 -6.69 -10.55
N TYR A 57 1.67 -6.79 -9.91
CA TYR A 57 2.17 -8.04 -9.34
C TYR A 57 1.15 -8.68 -8.38
N LYS A 58 0.62 -7.93 -7.42
CA LYS A 58 -0.39 -8.42 -6.47
C LYS A 58 -1.66 -8.92 -7.17
N HIS A 59 -2.13 -8.22 -8.21
CA HIS A 59 -3.36 -8.54 -8.92
C HIS A 59 -3.21 -9.61 -10.01
N THR A 60 -2.01 -10.19 -10.19
CA THR A 60 -1.86 -11.47 -10.91
C THR A 60 -2.38 -12.66 -10.10
N ALA A 61 -2.46 -12.52 -8.76
CA ALA A 61 -3.06 -13.53 -7.90
C ALA A 61 -4.59 -13.52 -8.02
N ARG A 62 -5.19 -14.72 -8.04
CA ARG A 62 -6.64 -14.88 -8.11
C ARG A 62 -7.32 -14.19 -6.91
N GLU A 63 -8.39 -13.44 -7.19
CA GLU A 63 -9.24 -12.77 -6.18
C GLU A 63 -8.51 -11.71 -5.31
N ALA A 64 -7.39 -11.18 -5.79
CA ALA A 64 -6.69 -10.09 -5.13
C ALA A 64 -7.57 -8.84 -4.94
N LYS A 65 -7.44 -8.21 -3.78
CA LYS A 65 -8.14 -6.96 -3.42
C LYS A 65 -7.13 -5.97 -2.88
N SER A 66 -7.36 -4.69 -3.13
CA SER A 66 -6.55 -3.61 -2.57
C SER A 66 -7.44 -2.46 -2.13
N ALA A 67 -7.32 -2.07 -0.87
CA ALA A 67 -7.89 -0.83 -0.37
C ALA A 67 -6.86 0.29 -0.55
N ILE A 68 -7.20 1.22 -1.45
CA ILE A 68 -6.37 2.36 -1.85
C ILE A 68 -7.02 3.63 -1.28
N PRO A 69 -6.28 4.52 -0.58
CA PRO A 69 -6.82 5.81 -0.15
C PRO A 69 -7.29 6.66 -1.34
N ALA A 70 -8.34 7.44 -1.14
CA ALA A 70 -8.94 8.28 -2.18
C ALA A 70 -7.96 9.30 -2.77
N GLU A 71 -6.96 9.71 -1.99
CA GLU A 71 -5.92 10.66 -2.40
C GLU A 71 -4.82 10.04 -3.26
N ASN A 72 -4.72 8.70 -3.35
CA ASN A 72 -3.82 8.04 -4.29
C ASN A 72 -4.46 7.91 -5.67
N LEU A 73 -4.54 9.04 -6.37
CA LEU A 73 -5.13 9.13 -7.70
C LEU A 73 -4.38 8.24 -8.71
N ALA A 74 -3.05 8.12 -8.59
CA ALA A 74 -2.25 7.30 -9.49
C ALA A 74 -2.58 5.80 -9.37
N GLY A 75 -2.74 5.30 -8.15
CA GLY A 75 -3.17 3.92 -7.91
C GLY A 75 -4.60 3.66 -8.36
N ILE A 76 -5.52 4.61 -8.13
CA ILE A 76 -6.92 4.49 -8.56
C ILE A 76 -7.04 4.50 -10.08
N ALA A 77 -6.34 5.41 -10.77
CA ALA A 77 -6.32 5.47 -12.23
C ALA A 77 -5.79 4.17 -12.83
N PHE A 78 -4.64 3.70 -12.32
CA PHE A 78 -4.04 2.43 -12.75
C PHE A 78 -5.01 1.25 -12.59
N MET A 79 -5.66 1.10 -11.44
CA MET A 79 -6.62 0.01 -11.22
C MET A 79 -7.78 0.04 -12.21
N ARG A 80 -8.28 1.24 -12.55
CA ARG A 80 -9.34 1.41 -13.55
C ARG A 80 -8.87 1.04 -14.95
N GLU A 81 -7.65 1.42 -15.32
CA GLU A 81 -7.02 1.04 -16.60
C GLU A 81 -6.85 -0.48 -16.72
N GLN A 82 -6.59 -1.17 -15.61
CA GLN A 82 -6.58 -2.64 -15.54
C GLN A 82 -7.99 -3.27 -15.55
N GLY A 83 -9.06 -2.48 -15.70
CA GLY A 83 -10.44 -2.96 -15.68
C GLY A 83 -10.98 -3.33 -14.29
N ILE A 84 -10.24 -3.01 -13.22
CA ILE A 84 -10.64 -3.33 -11.85
C ILE A 84 -11.49 -2.20 -11.29
N VAL A 85 -12.75 -2.53 -10.97
CA VAL A 85 -13.73 -1.57 -10.48
C VAL A 85 -13.77 -1.47 -8.96
N GLN A 86 -14.12 -0.30 -8.46
CA GLN A 86 -14.31 -0.07 -7.03
C GLN A 86 -15.52 -0.86 -6.53
N HIS A 87 -15.33 -1.61 -5.44
CA HIS A 87 -16.41 -2.38 -4.82
C HIS A 87 -17.13 -1.62 -3.70
N LYS A 88 -16.40 -1.16 -2.66
CA LYS A 88 -16.98 -0.50 -1.49
C LYS A 88 -16.05 0.59 -0.94
N PRO A 89 -16.53 1.82 -0.71
CA PRO A 89 -15.75 2.84 -0.01
C PRO A 89 -15.76 2.60 1.52
N PHE A 90 -14.68 3.02 2.18
CA PHE A 90 -14.56 3.07 3.63
C PHE A 90 -14.04 4.44 4.05
N VAL A 91 -14.40 4.88 5.26
CA VAL A 91 -13.92 6.17 5.81
C VAL A 91 -12.87 5.89 6.88
N ARG A 92 -11.68 6.46 6.71
CA ARG A 92 -10.64 6.43 7.75
C ARG A 92 -10.96 7.50 8.80
N MET A 93 -11.21 7.07 10.04
CA MET A 93 -11.47 7.95 11.17
C MET A 93 -10.18 8.25 11.95
N ARG A 94 -10.09 9.41 12.60
CA ARG A 94 -8.96 9.79 13.46
C ARG A 94 -9.47 10.47 14.73
N ARG A 95 -8.92 10.11 15.88
CA ARG A 95 -9.06 10.85 17.14
C ARG A 95 -7.69 11.36 17.59
N GLY A 96 -7.60 12.65 17.93
CA GLY A 96 -6.35 13.29 18.35
C GLY A 96 -5.53 13.88 17.21
N ASN A 97 -4.23 14.02 17.45
CA ASN A 97 -3.30 14.75 16.59
C ASN A 97 -3.20 14.16 15.18
N LYS A 98 -2.97 15.04 14.21
CA LYS A 98 -2.77 14.63 12.81
C LYS A 98 -1.41 13.95 12.68
N LEU A 99 -1.41 12.69 12.23
CA LEU A 99 -0.19 12.00 11.80
C LEU A 99 0.31 12.60 10.48
N ALA A 100 1.63 12.53 10.25
CA ALA A 100 2.28 12.83 8.98
C ALA A 100 2.00 11.74 7.92
N TRP A 101 0.73 11.37 7.78
CA TRP A 101 0.24 10.32 6.90
C TRP A 101 0.23 10.81 5.44
N GLN A 102 0.84 10.03 4.55
CA GLN A 102 0.99 10.31 3.13
C GLN A 102 0.16 9.33 2.28
N PRO A 103 -1.18 9.53 2.19
CA PRO A 103 -2.07 8.57 1.55
C PRO A 103 -1.77 8.32 0.07
N LYS A 104 -1.22 9.32 -0.63
CA LYS A 104 -0.78 9.21 -2.04
C LYS A 104 0.29 8.13 -2.29
N ASN A 105 0.99 7.70 -1.24
CA ASN A 105 2.07 6.71 -1.30
C ASN A 105 1.62 5.32 -0.83
N ILE A 106 0.31 5.12 -0.62
CA ILE A 106 -0.28 3.86 -0.14
C ILE A 106 -1.11 3.26 -1.27
N TYR A 107 -0.69 2.11 -1.76
CA TYR A 107 -1.35 1.36 -2.83
C TYR A 107 -2.06 0.10 -2.31
N GLY A 108 -1.88 -0.21 -1.03
CA GLY A 108 -2.64 -1.22 -0.30
C GLY A 108 -2.43 -1.02 1.19
N ARG A 109 -3.51 -1.11 1.96
CA ARG A 109 -3.46 -1.00 3.42
C ARG A 109 -3.15 -2.37 4.08
N ILE A 110 -2.90 -2.38 5.39
CA ILE A 110 -2.70 -3.63 6.14
C ILE A 110 -4.05 -4.29 6.44
N GLY A 111 -5.02 -3.50 6.88
CA GLY A 111 -6.36 -3.94 7.25
C GLY A 111 -7.04 -2.88 8.09
N GLY A 112 -8.36 -2.94 8.27
CA GLY A 112 -9.11 -1.91 8.99
C GLY A 112 -8.65 -1.65 10.43
N ASN A 113 -7.95 -2.60 11.06
CA ASN A 113 -7.40 -2.52 12.40
C ASN A 113 -5.99 -1.91 12.49
N PHE A 114 -5.21 -1.86 11.39
CA PHE A 114 -3.82 -1.40 11.38
C PHE A 114 -3.55 -0.26 10.38
N GLY A 115 -4.62 0.40 9.92
CA GLY A 115 -4.60 1.44 8.89
C GLY A 115 -5.04 0.91 7.55
#